data_AF-A0A2V8I5E7-F1
#
_entry.id   AF-A0A2V8I5E7-F1
#
_cell.length_a   1.000
_cell.length_b   1.000
_cell.length_c   1.000
_cell.angle_alpha   90.00
_cell.angle_beta   90.00
_cell.angle_gamma   90.00
#
_symmetry.space_group_name_H-M   'P 1'
#
loop_
_entity.id
_entity.type
_entity.pdbx_description
1 polymer ?
#
loop_
_entity_poly.entity_id
_entity_poly.type
_entity_poly.pdbx_seq_one_letter_code
_entity_poly.pdbx_strand_id
1 'polypeptide(L)'
;MQDVSVRIAVAVFGLLTIAILLLAVFNDKGALQVHTQAKKLGAIESEIRRLDSENQQLTTEIQALRTDPTAIEKLAREELKLVKPGEVVLVIPEN
;
A
#
# COMPACT_ATOMS: atom_id res chain seq x y z
N MET A 1 -30.80 56.72 -17.30
CA MET A 1 -30.04 56.10 -16.18
C MET A 1 -30.33 54.62 -16.02
N GLN A 2 -31.57 54.14 -16.28
CA GLN A 2 -31.91 52.71 -16.21
C GLN A 2 -31.10 51.81 -17.16
N ASP A 3 -30.84 52.24 -18.39
CA ASP A 3 -30.11 51.41 -19.38
C ASP A 3 -28.65 51.12 -18.98
N VAL A 4 -28.01 52.06 -18.28
CA VAL A 4 -26.61 51.91 -17.83
C VAL A 4 -26.53 50.89 -16.69
N SER A 5 -27.45 50.96 -15.73
CA SER A 5 -27.52 50.01 -14.61
C SER A 5 -27.79 48.58 -15.09
N VAL A 6 -28.67 48.40 -16.09
CA VAL A 6 -28.97 47.09 -16.67
C VAL A 6 -27.75 46.50 -17.38
N ARG A 7 -27.01 47.31 -18.15
CA ARG A 7 -25.80 46.86 -18.85
C ARG A 7 -24.70 46.44 -17.87
N ILE A 8 -24.54 47.18 -16.77
CA ILE A 8 -23.60 46.83 -15.71
C ILE A 8 -24.02 45.52 -15.02
N ALA A 9 -25.30 45.35 -14.70
CA ALA A 9 -25.81 44.12 -14.08
C ALA A 9 -25.57 42.89 -14.94
N VAL A 10 -25.81 42.98 -16.26
CA VAL A 10 -25.54 41.88 -17.21
C VAL A 10 -24.04 41.58 -17.30
N ALA A 11 -23.19 42.60 -17.34
CA ALA A 11 -21.74 42.40 -17.38
C ALA A 11 -21.21 41.72 -16.11
N VAL A 12 -21.70 42.13 -14.93
CA VAL A 12 -21.33 41.51 -13.65
C VAL A 12 -21.83 40.07 -13.58
N PHE A 13 -23.05 39.80 -14.02
CA PHE A 13 -23.60 38.45 -14.05
C PHE A 13 -22.79 37.53 -14.99
N GLY A 14 -22.40 38.03 -16.16
CA GLY A 14 -21.53 37.33 -17.10
C GLY A 14 -20.15 37.05 -16.51
N LEU A 15 -19.55 38.03 -15.85
CA LEU A 15 -18.25 37.87 -15.17
C LEU A 15 -18.32 36.80 -14.07
N LEU A 16 -19.38 36.83 -13.25
CA LEU A 16 -19.59 35.87 -12.17
C LEU A 16 -19.82 34.45 -12.71
N THR A 17 -20.59 34.30 -13.78
CA THR A 17 -20.78 32.98 -14.41
C THR A 17 -19.48 32.43 -14.99
N ILE A 18 -18.68 33.26 -15.65
CA ILE A 18 -17.36 32.86 -16.15
C ILE A 18 -16.43 32.49 -14.98
N ALA A 19 -16.41 33.27 -13.90
CA ALA A 19 -15.60 32.98 -12.72
C ALA A 19 -16.02 31.66 -12.06
N ILE A 20 -17.32 31.37 -11.95
CA ILE A 20 -17.84 30.10 -11.41
C ILE A 20 -17.47 28.93 -12.32
N LEU A 21 -17.55 29.10 -13.65
CA LEU A 21 -17.13 28.06 -14.60
C LEU A 21 -15.63 27.79 -14.53
N LEU A 22 -14.81 28.83 -14.43
CA LEU A 22 -13.38 28.68 -14.22
C LEU A 22 -13.10 28.00 -12.89
N LEU A 23 -13.72 28.42 -11.78
CA LEU A 23 -13.62 27.72 -10.51
C LEU A 23 -14.05 26.26 -10.62
N ALA A 24 -15.13 25.93 -11.33
CA ALA A 24 -15.57 24.54 -11.49
C ALA A 24 -14.57 23.69 -12.29
N VAL A 25 -13.90 24.27 -13.29
CA VAL A 25 -12.89 23.60 -14.13
C VAL A 25 -11.54 23.50 -13.42
N PHE A 26 -11.14 24.54 -12.68
CA PHE A 26 -9.85 24.67 -12.01
C PHE A 26 -9.85 24.22 -10.54
N ASN A 27 -11.01 23.98 -9.92
CA ASN A 27 -11.05 23.44 -8.56
C ASN A 27 -10.43 22.04 -8.58
N ASP A 28 -9.50 21.83 -7.65
CA ASP A 28 -8.57 20.71 -7.50
C ASP A 28 -9.20 19.30 -7.41
N LYS A 29 -10.52 19.20 -7.58
CA LYS A 29 -11.32 17.96 -7.61
C LYS A 29 -12.01 17.73 -8.95
N GLY A 30 -11.57 18.39 -10.02
CA GLY A 30 -12.05 18.16 -11.37
C GLY A 30 -12.00 16.67 -11.73
N ALA A 31 -12.99 16.20 -12.50
CA ALA A 31 -13.29 14.78 -12.80
C ALA A 31 -12.08 13.88 -13.17
N LEU A 32 -10.95 14.46 -13.58
CA LEU A 32 -9.68 13.76 -13.78
C LEU A 32 -9.13 13.07 -12.52
N GLN A 33 -9.36 13.64 -11.32
CA GLN A 33 -8.78 13.10 -10.09
C GLN A 33 -9.45 11.80 -9.66
N VAL A 34 -10.74 11.61 -9.96
CA VAL A 34 -11.48 10.36 -9.72
C VAL A 34 -10.93 9.22 -10.58
N HIS A 35 -10.57 9.48 -11.83
CA HIS A 35 -10.01 8.47 -12.71
C HIS A 35 -8.58 8.04 -12.32
N THR A 36 -7.78 8.98 -11.80
CA THR A 36 -6.43 8.65 -11.33
C THR A 36 -6.46 7.91 -9.99
N GLN A 37 -7.41 8.23 -9.11
CA GLN A 37 -7.64 7.48 -7.89
C GLN A 37 -8.15 6.06 -8.16
N ALA A 38 -9.05 5.88 -9.13
CA ALA A 38 -9.52 4.56 -9.54
C ALA A 38 -8.39 3.67 -10.08
N LYS A 39 -7.47 4.23 -10.88
CA LYS A 39 -6.28 3.51 -11.36
C LYS A 39 -5.32 3.13 -10.24
N LYS A 40 -5.12 4.02 -9.25
CA LYS A 40 -4.30 3.73 -8.07
C LYS A 40 -4.90 2.59 -7.23
N LEU A 41 -6.22 2.58 -7.06
CA LEU A 41 -6.92 1.52 -6.32
C LEU A 41 -6.69 0.15 -6.98
N GLY A 42 -6.90 0.06 -8.30
CA GLY A 42 -6.70 -1.19 -9.04
C GLY A 42 -5.25 -1.69 -9.03
N ALA A 43 -4.27 -0.78 -9.07
CA ALA A 43 -2.85 -1.13 -8.97
C ALA A 43 -2.50 -1.73 -7.60
N ILE A 44 -2.97 -1.11 -6.52
CA ILE A 44 -2.74 -1.58 -5.14
C ILE A 44 -3.39 -2.95 -4.92
N GLU A 45 -4.63 -3.14 -5.38
CA GLU A 45 -5.30 -4.44 -5.28
C GLU A 45 -4.57 -5.55 -6.06
N SER A 46 -4.03 -5.22 -7.23
CA SER A 46 -3.22 -6.16 -8.02
C SER A 46 -1.94 -6.53 -7.29
N GLU A 47 -1.31 -5.57 -6.62
CA GLU A 47 -0.09 -5.80 -5.85
C GLU A 47 -0.35 -6.66 -4.60
N ILE A 48 -1.47 -6.44 -3.92
CA ILE A 48 -1.92 -7.29 -2.80
C ILE A 48 -2.09 -8.74 -3.28
N ARG A 49 -2.78 -8.97 -4.40
CA ARG A 49 -2.98 -10.32 -4.95
C ARG A 49 -1.67 -11.01 -5.32
N ARG A 50 -0.72 -10.26 -5.88
CA ARG A 50 0.61 -10.79 -6.21
C ARG A 50 1.37 -11.21 -4.95
N LEU A 51 1.43 -10.33 -3.96
CA LEU A 51 2.13 -10.58 -2.69
C LEU A 51 1.51 -11.73 -1.89
N ASP A 52 0.18 -11.88 -1.95
CA ASP A 52 -0.49 -12.99 -1.29
C ASP A 52 -0.14 -14.34 -1.95
N SER A 53 -0.09 -14.38 -3.29
CA SER A 53 0.35 -15.57 -4.02
C SER A 53 1.83 -15.92 -3.75
N GLU A 54 2.71 -14.91 -3.72
CA GLU A 54 4.12 -15.10 -3.38
C GLU A 54 4.28 -15.63 -1.95
N ASN A 55 3.55 -15.07 -0.98
CA ASN A 55 3.55 -15.57 0.41
C ASN A 55 3.06 -17.01 0.52
N GLN A 56 2.00 -17.39 -0.19
CA GLN A 56 1.50 -18.76 -0.19
C GLN A 56 2.54 -19.73 -0.75
N GLN A 57 3.19 -19.38 -1.86
CA GLN A 57 4.25 -20.20 -2.46
C GLN A 57 5.44 -20.39 -1.51
N LEU A 58 5.93 -19.29 -0.91
CA LEU A 58 7.03 -19.32 0.06
C LEU A 58 6.65 -20.12 1.31
N THR A 59 5.40 -20.03 1.76
CA THR A 59 4.91 -20.80 2.91
C THR A 59 4.91 -22.29 2.61
N THR A 60 4.46 -22.69 1.42
CA THR A 60 4.50 -24.09 0.97
C THR A 60 5.93 -24.58 0.82
N GLU A 61 6.84 -23.76 0.29
CA GLU A 61 8.26 -24.10 0.17
C GLU A 61 8.91 -24.28 1.56
N ILE A 62 8.65 -23.37 2.49
CA ILE A 62 9.11 -23.50 3.88
C ILE A 62 8.56 -24.78 4.52
N GLN A 63 7.29 -25.12 4.31
CA GLN A 63 6.71 -26.34 4.85
C GLN A 63 7.36 -27.59 4.24
N ALA A 64 7.55 -27.62 2.91
CA ALA A 64 8.23 -28.72 2.23
C ALA A 64 9.67 -28.89 2.73
N LEU A 65 10.42 -27.79 2.90
CA LEU A 65 11.79 -27.80 3.44
C LEU A 65 11.83 -28.22 4.92
N ARG A 66 10.77 -27.94 5.69
CA ARG A 66 10.64 -28.35 7.11
C ARG A 66 10.21 -29.79 7.30
N THR A 67 9.84 -30.52 6.25
CA THR A 67 9.33 -31.89 6.37
C THR A 67 10.44 -32.92 6.69
N ASP A 68 11.70 -32.49 6.83
CA ASP A 68 12.74 -33.20 7.61
C ASP A 68 13.16 -32.36 8.85
N PRO A 69 12.35 -32.33 9.92
CA PRO A 69 12.60 -31.53 11.12
C PRO A 69 13.90 -31.93 11.84
N THR A 70 14.32 -33.19 11.67
CA THR A 70 15.52 -33.77 12.27
C THR A 70 16.80 -33.14 11.72
N ALA A 71 16.86 -32.85 10.42
CA ALA A 71 18.01 -32.18 9.82
C ALA A 71 18.14 -30.72 10.29
N ILE A 72 17.01 -30.01 10.42
CA ILE A 72 16.97 -28.61 10.88
C ILE A 72 17.34 -28.51 12.36
N GLU A 73 16.85 -29.43 13.19
CA GLU A 73 17.19 -29.46 14.62
C GLU A 73 18.68 -29.75 14.83
N LYS A 74 19.26 -30.64 14.02
CA LYS A 74 20.70 -30.92 14.06
C LYS A 74 21.52 -29.66 13.74
N LEU A 75 21.22 -28.97 12.65
CA LEU A 75 21.91 -27.73 12.27
C LEU A 75 21.78 -26.62 13.33
N ALA A 76 20.56 -26.46 13.88
CA ALA A 76 20.32 -25.46 14.91
C ALA A 76 21.10 -25.73 16.21
N ARG A 77 21.24 -26.99 16.61
CA ARG A 77 21.98 -27.40 17.82
C ARG A 77 23.50 -27.37 17.63
N GLU A 78 23.99 -27.82 16.47
CA GLU A 78 25.43 -27.98 16.23
C GLU A 78 26.09 -26.66 15.78
N GLU A 79 25.52 -25.98 14.78
CA GLU A 79 26.16 -24.79 14.18
C GLU A 79 25.74 -23.49 14.89
N LEU A 80 24.45 -23.37 15.22
CA LEU A 80 23.90 -22.14 15.81
C LEU A 80 23.83 -22.18 17.34
N LYS A 81 24.15 -23.34 17.96
CA LYS A 81 24.08 -23.59 19.42
C LYS A 81 22.76 -23.16 20.05
N LEU A 82 21.67 -23.23 19.29
CA LEU A 82 20.33 -22.88 19.74
C LEU A 82 19.73 -24.02 20.54
N VAL A 83 19.03 -23.68 21.63
CA VAL A 83 18.34 -24.64 22.49
C VAL A 83 16.88 -24.24 22.68
N LYS A 84 16.00 -25.24 22.88
CA LYS A 84 14.58 -24.98 23.11
C LYS A 84 14.39 -24.39 24.54
N PRO A 85 13.39 -23.52 24.75
CA PRO A 85 13.09 -23.00 26.09
C PRO A 85 12.86 -24.15 27.09
N GLY A 86 13.69 -24.21 28.15
CA GLY A 86 13.64 -25.26 29.17
C GLY A 86 14.74 -26.33 29.08
N GLU A 87 15.60 -26.30 28.06
CA GLU A 87 16.79 -27.18 27.96
C GLU A 87 18.01 -26.56 28.66
N VAL A 88 18.86 -27.40 29.27
CA VAL A 88 20.09 -26.98 29.98
C VAL A 88 21.31 -27.24 29.11
N VAL A 89 22.11 -26.21 28.84
CA VAL A 89 23.36 -26.31 28.08
C VAL A 89 24.50 -26.79 28.99
N LEU A 90 25.07 -27.96 28.70
CA LEU A 90 26.27 -28.46 29.38
C LEU A 90 27.52 -28.06 28.57
N VAL A 91 28.30 -27.11 29.10
CA VAL A 91 29.60 -26.74 28.53
C VAL A 91 30.70 -27.42 29.36
N ILE A 92 31.51 -28.26 28.72
CA ILE A 92 32.64 -28.91 29.38
C ILE A 92 33.84 -27.97 29.28
N PRO A 93 34.48 -27.57 30.40
CA PRO A 93 35.65 -26.71 30.38
C PRO A 93 36.85 -27.46 29.77
N GLU A 94 37.62 -26.80 28.89
CA GLU A 94 38.89 -27.33 28.40
C GLU A 94 39.97 -27.15 29.47
N ASN A 95 40.75 -28.22 29.73
CA ASN A 95 41.82 -28.26 30.73
C ASN A 95 43.10 -27.57 30.26
#